data_AF-A0A7W1FHW2-F1
#
_entry.id   AF-A0A7W1FHW2-F1
#
_cell.length_a   1.000
_cell.length_b   1.000
_cell.length_c   1.000
_cell.angle_alpha   90.00
_cell.angle_beta   90.00
_cell.angle_gamma   90.00
#
_symmetry.space_group_name_H-M   'P 1'
#
loop_
_entity.id
_entity.type
_entity.pdbx_description
1 polymer ?
#
loop_
_entity_poly.entity_id
_entity_poly.type
_entity_poly.pdbx_seq_one_letter_code
_entity_poly.pdbx_strand_id
1 'polypeptide(L)'
;MKPASLILVPALVLALGLTGCNDNTARSKYPDRSAETKAETDAIRRDGERREEVIDRDLQQTFTALSFSEQQNADKAKLERERIAIERDRKIQPLEAKKAAVEDKAMRDSERIDQETASKTATVAGEEAASIKAEAASRIAEVKRDAAARLAEIEPDIRDARQAAQTSLANVDDSEAKEQGKIMAKRAEAERKAREEKLTVNADTTAKLDKVGKDSAERRDERRSRDADMREKDERITSDVQKDIARHGDSARGVTVSTDNGVVVLGGAVRNDTVRQQVASDAQRISGVVRVDNRIAVH
;
A
#
# COMPACT_ATOMS: atom_id res chain seq x y z
N MET A 1 37.58 6.98 16.19
CA MET A 1 37.19 5.68 16.78
C MET A 1 35.67 5.65 16.84
N LYS A 2 35.01 4.87 15.97
CA LYS A 2 33.54 4.81 15.87
C LYS A 2 33.04 3.59 16.65
N PRO A 3 32.04 3.71 17.54
CA PRO A 3 31.49 2.55 18.22
C PRO A 3 30.64 1.74 17.22
N ALA A 4 30.96 0.46 17.09
CA ALA A 4 30.17 -0.51 16.36
C ALA A 4 28.91 -0.82 17.20
N SER A 5 27.79 -0.20 16.84
CA SER A 5 26.48 -0.50 17.42
C SER A 5 25.98 -1.82 16.84
N LEU A 6 26.22 -2.90 17.58
CA LEU A 6 25.70 -4.23 17.30
C LEU A 6 24.20 -4.23 17.62
N ILE A 7 23.36 -3.97 16.62
CA ILE A 7 21.90 -4.03 16.78
C ILE A 7 21.48 -5.50 16.77
N LEU A 8 21.27 -6.01 17.97
CA LEU A 8 20.67 -7.32 18.23
C LEU A 8 19.17 -7.22 17.93
N VAL A 9 18.75 -7.64 16.74
CA VAL A 9 17.33 -7.72 16.38
C VAL A 9 16.75 -8.96 17.07
N PRO A 10 15.79 -8.84 18.00
CA PRO A 10 15.11 -10.00 18.55
C PRO A 10 14.21 -10.60 17.46
N ALA A 11 14.55 -11.82 17.04
CA ALA A 11 13.68 -12.64 16.20
C ALA A 11 12.46 -13.05 17.02
N LEU A 12 11.43 -12.19 17.04
CA LEU A 12 10.12 -12.53 17.58
C LEU A 12 9.40 -13.39 16.53
N VAL A 13 9.61 -14.71 16.62
CA VAL A 13 8.85 -15.71 15.86
C VAL A 13 7.43 -15.71 16.39
N LEU A 14 6.56 -14.91 15.75
CA LEU A 14 5.12 -14.97 15.92
C LEU A 14 4.62 -16.27 15.28
N ALA A 15 4.55 -17.32 16.09
CA ALA A 15 3.81 -18.54 15.78
C ALA A 15 2.31 -18.22 15.77
N LEU A 16 1.84 -17.62 14.67
CA LEU A 16 0.41 -17.56 14.36
C LEU A 16 -0.04 -18.99 14.08
N GLY A 17 -0.75 -19.55 15.06
CA GLY A 17 -1.39 -20.84 14.97
C GLY A 17 -2.29 -20.88 13.73
N LEU A 18 -1.89 -21.70 12.76
CA LEU A 18 -2.75 -22.19 11.71
C LEU A 18 -3.76 -23.17 12.34
N THR A 19 -4.75 -22.65 13.06
CA THR A 19 -6.00 -23.37 13.29
C THR A 19 -6.68 -23.47 11.93
N GLY A 20 -6.32 -24.52 11.18
CA GLY A 20 -7.02 -24.90 9.97
C GLY A 20 -8.45 -25.27 10.33
N CYS A 21 -9.38 -24.34 10.11
CA CYS A 21 -10.80 -24.63 10.07
C CYS A 21 -11.02 -25.71 9.01
N ASN A 22 -11.26 -26.94 9.48
CA ASN A 22 -11.53 -28.09 8.64
C ASN A 22 -13.00 -28.02 8.18
N ASP A 23 -13.31 -27.08 7.29
CA ASP A 23 -14.64 -26.76 6.77
C ASP A 23 -15.14 -27.76 5.70
N ASN A 24 -15.15 -29.05 6.03
CA ASN A 24 -15.78 -30.05 5.16
C ASN A 24 -17.32 -29.95 5.15
N THR A 25 -17.93 -29.16 6.04
CA THR A 25 -19.38 -28.87 6.04
C THR A 25 -19.75 -27.61 5.24
N ALA A 26 -18.79 -26.79 4.80
CA ALA A 26 -19.07 -25.58 4.00
C ALA A 26 -19.19 -25.85 2.50
N ARG A 27 -18.79 -27.03 2.00
CA ARG A 27 -18.75 -27.33 0.55
C ARG A 27 -20.12 -27.42 -0.13
N SER A 28 -21.23 -27.47 0.59
CA SER A 28 -22.58 -27.43 0.00
C SER A 28 -23.17 -26.02 -0.16
N LYS A 29 -22.51 -24.99 0.39
CA LYS A 29 -22.94 -23.58 0.30
C LYS A 29 -22.38 -22.83 -0.90
N TYR A 30 -21.72 -23.50 -1.84
CA TYR A 30 -21.42 -22.84 -3.10
C TYR A 30 -22.74 -22.60 -3.87
N PRO A 31 -22.88 -21.42 -4.51
CA PRO A 31 -23.95 -21.18 -5.47
C PRO A 31 -24.07 -22.35 -6.46
N ASP A 32 -25.28 -22.61 -6.93
CA ASP A 32 -25.56 -23.42 -8.13
C ASP A 32 -24.38 -23.38 -9.11
N ARG A 33 -23.87 -24.56 -9.46
CA ARG A 33 -22.74 -24.73 -10.39
C ARG A 33 -23.09 -24.38 -11.84
N SER A 34 -24.22 -23.72 -12.07
CA SER A 34 -24.58 -23.18 -13.37
C SER A 34 -23.46 -22.28 -13.90
N ALA A 35 -23.20 -22.42 -15.20
CA ALA A 35 -22.19 -21.64 -15.90
C ALA A 35 -22.42 -20.13 -15.74
N GLU A 36 -23.68 -19.72 -15.69
CA GLU A 36 -24.11 -18.34 -15.46
C GLU A 36 -23.66 -17.80 -14.10
N THR A 37 -23.96 -18.52 -13.01
CA THR A 37 -23.57 -18.08 -11.66
C THR A 37 -22.05 -18.00 -11.52
N LYS A 38 -21.32 -18.94 -12.15
CA LYS A 38 -19.85 -18.90 -12.19
C LYS A 38 -19.34 -17.67 -12.94
N ALA A 39 -19.88 -17.41 -14.13
CA ALA A 39 -19.48 -16.27 -14.95
C ALA A 39 -19.74 -14.92 -14.23
N GLU A 40 -20.87 -14.81 -13.53
CA GLU A 40 -21.21 -13.62 -12.74
C GLU A 40 -20.26 -13.42 -11.56
N THR A 41 -19.99 -14.49 -10.81
CA THR A 41 -19.01 -14.48 -9.70
C THR A 41 -17.62 -14.04 -10.18
N ASP A 42 -17.14 -14.61 -11.29
CA ASP A 42 -15.84 -14.29 -11.87
C ASP A 42 -15.81 -12.86 -12.44
N ALA A 43 -16.94 -12.31 -12.91
CA ALA A 43 -17.04 -10.92 -13.33
C ALA A 43 -16.94 -9.95 -12.14
N ILE A 44 -17.63 -10.24 -11.02
CA ILE A 44 -17.59 -9.43 -9.80
C ILE A 44 -16.17 -9.36 -9.22
N ARG A 45 -15.46 -10.51 -9.18
CA ARG A 45 -14.07 -10.55 -8.70
C ARG A 45 -13.13 -9.73 -9.57
N ARG A 46 -13.20 -9.90 -10.89
CA ARG A 46 -12.38 -9.12 -11.83
C ARG A 46 -12.67 -7.62 -11.77
N ASP A 47 -13.91 -7.22 -11.53
CA ASP A 47 -14.24 -5.80 -11.31
C ASP A 47 -13.60 -5.26 -10.02
N GLY A 48 -13.66 -6.04 -8.92
CA GLY A 48 -12.98 -5.70 -7.67
C GLY A 48 -11.47 -5.54 -7.85
N GLU A 49 -10.80 -6.53 -8.46
CA GLU A 49 -9.36 -6.51 -8.74
C GLU A 49 -8.94 -5.30 -9.57
N ARG A 50 -9.67 -4.97 -10.65
CA ARG A 50 -9.38 -3.78 -11.47
C ARG A 50 -9.47 -2.47 -10.68
N ARG A 51 -10.43 -2.36 -9.76
CA ARG A 51 -10.57 -1.16 -8.93
C ARG A 51 -9.41 -1.06 -7.94
N GLU A 52 -8.98 -2.16 -7.34
CA GLU A 52 -7.79 -2.18 -6.49
C GLU A 52 -6.52 -1.79 -7.26
N GLU A 53 -6.34 -2.28 -8.49
CA GLU A 53 -5.21 -1.89 -9.35
C GLU A 53 -5.19 -0.38 -9.67
N VAL A 54 -6.36 0.23 -9.84
CA VAL A 54 -6.48 1.69 -10.05
C VAL A 54 -6.05 2.44 -8.79
N ILE A 55 -6.50 2.02 -7.61
CA ILE A 55 -6.12 2.62 -6.32
C ILE A 55 -4.59 2.54 -6.13
N ASP A 56 -3.99 1.39 -6.43
CA ASP A 56 -2.53 1.20 -6.30
C ASP A 56 -1.74 2.07 -7.29
N ARG A 57 -2.22 2.20 -8.53
CA ARG A 57 -1.62 3.08 -9.52
C ARG A 57 -1.65 4.54 -9.06
N ASP A 58 -2.78 5.01 -8.53
CA ASP A 58 -2.94 6.39 -8.06
C ASP A 58 -2.05 6.67 -6.83
N LEU A 59 -1.94 5.70 -5.92
CA LEU A 59 -1.01 5.77 -4.78
C LEU A 59 0.45 5.88 -5.27
N GLN A 60 0.85 5.06 -6.24
CA GLN A 60 2.19 5.09 -6.82
C GLN A 60 2.49 6.42 -7.53
N GLN A 61 1.52 6.95 -8.29
CA GLN A 61 1.65 8.28 -8.92
C GLN A 61 1.82 9.38 -7.87
N THR A 62 1.04 9.33 -6.80
CA THR A 62 1.14 10.28 -5.69
C THR A 62 2.52 10.21 -5.03
N PHE A 63 3.03 9.01 -4.78
CA PHE A 63 4.37 8.83 -4.21
C PHE A 63 5.48 9.36 -5.11
N THR A 64 5.36 9.13 -6.42
CA THR A 64 6.31 9.64 -7.42
C THR A 64 6.31 11.17 -7.46
N ALA A 65 5.14 11.80 -7.40
CA ALA A 65 5.04 13.25 -7.32
C ALA A 65 5.66 13.81 -6.02
N LEU A 66 5.41 13.14 -4.89
CA LEU A 66 5.96 13.53 -3.60
C LEU A 66 7.49 13.35 -3.52
N SER A 67 8.06 12.31 -4.12
CA SER A 67 9.53 12.15 -4.20
C SER A 67 10.18 13.23 -5.06
N PHE A 68 9.52 13.65 -6.14
CA PHE A 68 10.01 14.76 -6.95
C PHE A 68 10.02 16.08 -6.16
N SER A 69 8.95 16.35 -5.40
CA SER A 69 8.89 17.52 -4.51
C SER A 69 9.96 17.48 -3.42
N GLU A 70 10.25 16.30 -2.86
CA GLU A 70 11.31 16.10 -1.88
C GLU A 70 12.68 16.47 -2.46
N GLN A 71 12.97 16.01 -3.68
CA GLN A 71 14.22 16.34 -4.38
C GLN A 71 14.33 17.84 -4.67
N GLN A 72 13.26 18.49 -5.15
CA GLN A 72 13.27 19.94 -5.40
C GLN A 72 13.54 20.75 -4.13
N ASN A 73 12.96 20.33 -2.99
CA ASN A 73 13.19 20.98 -1.70
C ASN A 73 14.64 20.79 -1.23
N ALA A 74 15.21 19.59 -1.40
CA ALA A 74 16.60 19.31 -1.07
C ALA A 74 17.57 20.12 -1.92
N ASP A 75 17.33 20.20 -3.23
CA ASP A 75 18.15 20.99 -4.16
C ASP A 75 18.08 22.49 -3.83
N LYS A 76 16.89 22.99 -3.49
CA LYS A 76 16.72 24.37 -3.04
C LYS A 76 17.49 24.65 -1.74
N ALA A 77 17.37 23.78 -0.74
CA ALA A 77 18.10 23.92 0.52
C ALA A 77 19.62 23.88 0.30
N LYS A 78 20.10 23.04 -0.61
CA LYS A 78 21.51 23.00 -1.02
C LYS A 78 21.98 24.33 -1.60
N LEU A 79 21.24 24.89 -2.56
CA LEU A 79 21.57 26.19 -3.17
C LEU A 79 21.57 27.33 -2.13
N GLU A 80 20.63 27.32 -1.20
CA GLU A 80 20.58 28.30 -0.10
C GLU A 80 21.80 28.18 0.83
N ARG A 81 22.22 26.96 1.19
CA ARG A 81 23.45 26.72 1.97
C ARG A 81 24.69 27.22 1.23
N GLU A 82 24.81 26.95 -0.06
CA GLU A 82 25.92 27.44 -0.90
C GLU A 82 25.94 28.97 -0.94
N ARG A 83 24.77 29.60 -1.11
CA ARG A 83 24.65 31.05 -1.06
C ARG A 83 25.09 31.63 0.29
N ILE A 84 24.66 31.04 1.41
CA ILE A 84 25.07 31.48 2.76
C ILE A 84 26.59 31.34 2.93
N ALA A 85 27.19 30.26 2.44
CA ALA A 85 28.64 30.07 2.49
C ALA A 85 29.39 31.17 1.71
N ILE A 86 28.94 31.49 0.49
CA ILE A 86 29.53 32.56 -0.32
C ILE A 86 29.38 33.92 0.37
N GLU A 87 28.20 34.24 0.90
CA GLU A 87 27.95 35.51 1.61
C GLU A 87 28.81 35.64 2.88
N ARG A 88 28.97 34.54 3.63
CA ARG A 88 29.87 34.46 4.79
C ARG A 88 31.30 34.74 4.36
N ASP A 89 31.81 34.04 3.36
CA ASP A 89 33.20 34.14 2.93
C ASP A 89 33.50 35.54 2.37
N ARG A 90 32.56 36.13 1.61
CA ARG A 90 32.64 37.50 1.11
C ARG A 90 32.79 38.54 2.24
N LYS A 91 32.19 38.29 3.41
CA LYS A 91 32.31 39.18 4.59
C LYS A 91 33.57 38.91 5.41
N ILE A 92 33.89 37.63 5.64
CA ILE A 92 34.99 37.23 6.53
C ILE A 92 36.36 37.42 5.87
N GLN A 93 36.51 37.06 4.59
CA GLN A 93 37.80 37.11 3.89
C GLN A 93 38.49 38.49 3.97
N PRO A 94 37.83 39.63 3.73
CA PRO A 94 38.49 40.93 3.88
C PRO A 94 38.83 41.27 5.34
N LEU A 95 38.08 40.79 6.32
CA LEU A 95 38.37 40.99 7.74
C LEU A 95 39.58 40.16 8.19
N GLU A 96 39.67 38.91 7.74
CA GLU A 96 40.84 38.05 7.98
C GLU A 96 42.09 38.60 7.29
N ALA A 97 41.96 39.13 6.08
CA ALA A 97 43.06 39.83 5.41
C ALA A 97 43.52 41.08 6.17
N LYS A 98 42.59 41.88 6.71
CA LYS A 98 42.92 43.02 7.58
C LYS A 98 43.61 42.58 8.87
N LYS A 99 43.13 41.49 9.48
CA LYS A 99 43.73 40.89 10.68
C LYS A 99 45.20 40.52 10.41
N ALA A 100 45.44 39.75 9.35
CA ALA A 100 46.78 39.36 8.93
C ALA A 100 47.68 40.58 8.63
N ALA A 101 47.16 41.60 7.95
CA ALA A 101 47.93 42.81 7.66
C ALA A 101 48.32 43.61 8.91
N VAL A 102 47.49 43.61 9.96
CA VAL A 102 47.82 44.22 11.26
C VAL A 102 48.94 43.44 11.96
N GLU A 103 48.85 42.12 11.98
CA GLU A 103 49.85 41.22 12.56
C GLU A 103 51.21 41.35 11.83
N ASP A 104 51.20 41.27 10.50
CA ASP A 104 52.40 41.41 9.66
C ASP A 104 53.08 42.78 9.81
N LYS A 105 52.29 43.84 10.00
CA LYS A 105 52.82 45.17 10.24
C LYS A 105 53.49 45.24 11.62
N ALA A 106 52.82 44.75 12.66
CA ALA A 106 53.35 44.76 14.02
C ALA A 106 54.66 43.95 14.13
N MET A 107 54.74 42.83 13.43
CA MET A 107 55.94 42.00 13.33
C MET A 107 57.10 42.77 12.67
N ARG A 108 56.87 43.34 11.48
CA ARG A 108 57.89 44.13 10.77
C ARG A 108 58.36 45.35 11.56
N ASP A 109 57.45 46.06 12.22
CA ASP A 109 57.81 47.21 13.05
C ASP A 109 58.64 46.78 14.27
N SER A 110 58.34 45.64 14.89
CA SER A 110 59.14 45.08 15.99
C SER A 110 60.54 44.68 15.52
N GLU A 111 60.65 43.95 14.40
CA GLU A 111 61.93 43.56 13.80
C GLU A 111 62.80 44.76 13.45
N ARG A 112 62.19 45.83 12.93
CA ARG A 112 62.90 47.08 12.64
C ARG A 112 63.45 47.73 13.90
N ILE A 113 62.67 47.78 14.98
CA ILE A 113 63.14 48.30 16.27
C ILE A 113 64.31 47.46 16.79
N ASP A 114 64.23 46.13 16.70
CA ASP A 114 65.31 45.24 17.11
C ASP A 114 66.60 45.46 16.30
N GLN A 115 66.50 45.61 14.97
CA GLN A 115 67.65 45.91 14.11
C GLN A 115 68.29 47.27 14.41
N GLU A 116 67.47 48.32 14.61
CA GLU A 116 67.94 49.64 15.03
C GLU A 116 68.61 49.60 16.42
N THR A 117 68.11 48.76 17.32
CA THR A 117 68.66 48.59 18.66
C THR A 117 69.98 47.83 18.62
N ALA A 118 70.06 46.77 17.81
CA ALA A 118 71.27 45.99 17.61
C ALA A 118 72.40 46.86 17.02
N SER A 119 72.08 47.68 16.01
CA SER A 119 73.06 48.60 15.42
C SER A 119 73.54 49.68 16.40
N LYS A 120 72.65 50.28 17.20
CA LYS A 120 73.03 51.29 18.22
C LYS A 120 73.83 50.71 19.38
N THR A 121 73.50 49.51 19.85
CA THR A 121 74.20 48.87 20.97
C THR A 121 75.54 48.27 20.59
N ALA A 122 75.83 48.09 19.29
CA ALA A 122 77.14 47.64 18.82
C ALA A 122 78.27 48.65 19.08
N THR A 123 77.95 49.95 19.20
CA THR A 123 78.94 51.02 19.38
C THR A 123 79.03 51.54 20.81
N VAL A 124 78.20 51.02 21.72
CA VAL A 124 78.04 51.54 23.09
C VAL A 124 78.08 50.39 24.08
N ALA A 125 78.79 50.55 25.21
CA ALA A 125 78.94 49.52 26.24
C ALA A 125 78.35 49.96 27.59
N GLY A 126 78.11 48.99 28.48
CA GLY A 126 77.71 49.27 29.87
C GLY A 126 76.26 49.77 30.01
N GLU A 127 76.07 50.78 30.84
CA GLU A 127 74.76 51.27 31.29
C GLU A 127 73.93 51.90 30.16
N GLU A 128 74.59 52.61 29.23
CA GLU A 128 73.92 53.25 28.09
C GLU A 128 73.33 52.21 27.12
N ALA A 129 74.04 51.10 26.89
CA ALA A 129 73.51 49.99 26.09
C ALA A 129 72.28 49.33 26.75
N ALA A 130 72.23 49.28 28.09
CA ALA A 130 71.06 48.78 28.82
C ALA A 130 69.86 49.72 28.67
N SER A 131 70.09 51.04 28.74
CA SER A 131 69.04 52.05 28.51
C SER A 131 68.45 51.94 27.11
N ILE A 132 69.28 51.80 26.06
CA ILE A 132 68.83 51.66 24.67
C ILE A 132 67.95 50.42 24.50
N LYS A 133 68.34 49.28 25.11
CA LYS A 133 67.54 48.04 25.07
C LYS A 133 66.22 48.18 25.81
N ALA A 134 66.20 48.85 26.95
CA ALA A 134 64.97 49.08 27.72
C ALA A 134 63.98 49.96 26.94
N GLU A 135 64.47 51.02 26.28
CA GLU A 135 63.64 51.87 25.43
C GLU A 135 63.08 51.10 24.24
N ALA A 136 63.90 50.29 23.57
CA ALA A 136 63.48 49.42 22.47
C ALA A 136 62.37 48.45 22.89
N ALA A 137 62.53 47.81 24.06
CA ALA A 137 61.51 46.92 24.61
C ALA A 137 60.19 47.67 24.87
N SER A 138 60.25 48.90 25.37
CA SER A 138 59.07 49.76 25.55
C SER A 138 58.37 50.06 24.21
N ARG A 139 59.13 50.40 23.17
CA ARG A 139 58.58 50.67 21.82
C ARG A 139 57.95 49.42 21.20
N ILE A 140 58.58 48.25 21.34
CA ILE A 140 58.01 46.97 20.87
C ILE A 140 56.72 46.66 21.63
N ALA A 141 56.67 46.91 22.93
CA ALA A 141 55.46 46.72 23.73
C ALA A 141 54.32 47.64 23.27
N GLU A 142 54.63 48.89 22.89
CA GLU A 142 53.68 49.84 22.32
C GLU A 142 53.15 49.37 20.96
N VAL A 143 54.02 48.95 20.03
CA VAL A 143 53.61 48.38 18.72
C VAL A 143 52.67 47.19 18.90
N LYS A 144 53.00 46.29 19.84
CA LYS A 144 52.15 45.13 20.15
C LYS A 144 50.82 45.52 20.79
N ARG A 145 50.81 46.54 21.66
CA ARG A 145 49.58 47.07 22.27
C ARG A 145 48.66 47.67 21.20
N ASP A 146 49.19 48.45 20.28
CA ASP A 146 48.43 49.05 19.18
C ASP A 146 47.87 47.99 18.23
N ALA A 147 48.67 46.96 17.91
CA ALA A 147 48.22 45.82 17.14
C ALA A 147 47.07 45.09 17.85
N ALA A 148 47.23 44.81 19.14
CA ALA A 148 46.19 44.17 19.95
C ALA A 148 44.89 44.99 19.99
N ALA A 149 44.98 46.32 20.10
CA ALA A 149 43.80 47.19 20.06
C ALA A 149 43.05 47.08 18.72
N ARG A 150 43.77 47.11 17.59
CA ARG A 150 43.17 46.96 16.26
C ARG A 150 42.60 45.57 16.02
N LEU A 151 43.26 44.52 16.52
CA LEU A 151 42.74 43.17 16.44
C LEU A 151 41.45 43.02 17.25
N ALA A 152 41.38 43.64 18.43
CA ALA A 152 40.18 43.65 19.27
C ALA A 152 38.98 44.35 18.60
N GLU A 153 39.21 45.26 17.64
CA GLU A 153 38.15 45.85 16.82
C GLU A 153 37.66 44.92 15.69
N ILE A 154 38.54 44.11 15.09
CA ILE A 154 38.21 43.24 13.94
C ILE A 154 37.56 41.92 14.37
N GLU A 155 37.97 41.35 15.51
CA GLU A 155 37.52 40.04 15.95
C GLU A 155 36.00 39.92 16.22
N PRO A 156 35.33 40.91 16.84
CA PRO A 156 33.88 40.90 16.99
C PRO A 156 33.16 40.81 15.64
N ASP A 157 33.58 41.58 14.63
CA ASP A 157 32.96 41.56 13.30
C ASP A 157 33.07 40.18 12.63
N ILE A 158 34.22 39.50 12.75
CA ILE A 158 34.39 38.14 12.23
C ILE A 158 33.47 37.18 12.97
N ARG A 159 33.37 37.29 14.29
CA ARG A 159 32.50 36.43 15.12
C ARG A 159 31.04 36.63 14.76
N ASP A 160 30.60 37.88 14.62
CA ASP A 160 29.23 38.24 14.29
C ASP A 160 28.87 37.76 12.89
N ALA A 161 29.78 37.89 11.91
CA ALA A 161 29.59 37.35 10.57
C ALA A 161 29.44 35.82 10.57
N ARG A 162 30.23 35.10 11.39
CA ARG A 162 30.12 33.64 11.54
C ARG A 162 28.82 33.24 12.22
N GLN A 163 28.43 33.93 13.29
CA GLN A 163 27.18 33.66 14.01
C GLN A 163 25.94 33.95 13.16
N ALA A 164 25.97 35.03 12.37
CA ALA A 164 24.90 35.34 11.42
C ALA A 164 24.74 34.23 10.38
N ALA A 165 25.85 33.77 9.77
CA ALA A 165 25.81 32.66 8.82
C ALA A 165 25.30 31.36 9.46
N GLN A 166 25.73 31.06 10.69
CA GLN A 166 25.25 29.89 11.43
C GLN A 166 23.75 29.96 11.71
N THR A 167 23.24 31.13 12.08
CA THR A 167 21.80 31.36 12.30
C THR A 167 21.01 31.16 11.01
N SER A 168 21.51 31.68 9.88
CA SER A 168 20.89 31.47 8.57
C SER A 168 20.87 29.99 8.17
N LEU A 169 21.96 29.24 8.42
CA LEU A 169 22.00 27.80 8.18
C LEU A 169 20.96 27.04 9.01
N ALA A 170 20.85 27.36 10.31
CA ALA A 170 19.84 26.75 11.18
C ALA A 170 18.41 27.01 10.70
N ASN A 171 18.14 28.20 10.16
CA ASN A 171 16.83 28.52 9.57
C ASN A 171 16.55 27.72 8.29
N VAL A 172 17.56 27.50 7.44
CA VAL A 172 17.43 26.62 6.26
C VAL A 172 17.12 25.20 6.71
N ASP A 173 17.84 24.67 7.68
CA ASP A 173 17.64 23.31 8.20
C ASP A 173 16.24 23.14 8.84
N ASP A 174 15.76 24.10 9.62
CA ASP A 174 14.40 24.09 10.18
C ASP A 174 13.32 24.14 9.09
N SER A 175 13.54 24.96 8.04
CA SER A 175 12.63 25.04 6.90
C SER A 175 12.57 23.73 6.10
N GLU A 176 13.71 23.08 5.87
CA GLU A 176 13.80 21.79 5.19
C GLU A 176 13.07 20.72 6.00
N ALA A 177 13.30 20.66 7.31
CA ALA A 177 12.63 19.71 8.21
C ALA A 177 11.10 19.89 8.20
N LYS A 178 10.61 21.14 8.19
CA LYS A 178 9.17 21.44 8.08
C LYS A 178 8.58 20.95 6.76
N GLU A 179 9.26 21.17 5.64
CA GLU A 179 8.79 20.69 4.33
C GLU A 179 8.84 19.17 4.22
N GLN A 180 9.89 18.51 4.73
CA GLN A 180 9.96 17.06 4.83
C GLN A 180 8.81 16.50 5.68
N GLY A 181 8.51 17.13 6.82
CA GLY A 181 7.36 16.77 7.66
C GLY A 181 6.03 16.86 6.92
N LYS A 182 5.81 17.91 6.11
CA LYS A 182 4.60 18.03 5.26
C LYS A 182 4.53 16.93 4.20
N ILE A 183 5.64 16.57 3.57
CA ILE A 183 5.70 15.48 2.57
C ILE A 183 5.37 14.14 3.23
N MET A 184 5.94 13.84 4.40
CA MET A 184 5.63 12.63 5.16
C MET A 184 4.16 12.56 5.57
N ALA A 185 3.58 13.67 6.03
CA ALA A 185 2.16 13.74 6.37
C ALA A 185 1.27 13.44 5.15
N LYS A 186 1.60 14.01 3.98
CA LYS A 186 0.89 13.73 2.72
C LYS A 186 1.01 12.27 2.28
N ARG A 187 2.17 11.64 2.44
CA ARG A 187 2.35 10.20 2.16
C ARG A 187 1.43 9.37 3.05
N ALA A 188 1.44 9.64 4.36
CA ALA A 188 0.59 8.92 5.32
C ALA A 188 -0.91 9.11 5.03
N GLU A 189 -1.33 10.32 4.65
CA GLU A 189 -2.72 10.59 4.25
C GLU A 189 -3.12 9.82 2.98
N ALA A 190 -2.25 9.82 1.95
CA ALA A 190 -2.48 9.08 0.72
C ALA A 190 -2.60 7.57 0.97
N GLU A 191 -1.73 7.00 1.82
CA GLU A 191 -1.83 5.60 2.22
C GLU A 191 -3.13 5.28 2.96
N ARG A 192 -3.52 6.13 3.91
CA ARG A 192 -4.77 5.96 4.66
C ARG A 192 -5.96 5.95 3.69
N LYS A 193 -6.02 6.93 2.77
CA LYS A 193 -7.08 7.03 1.78
C LYS A 193 -7.13 5.78 0.88
N ALA A 194 -5.99 5.33 0.37
CA ALA A 194 -5.92 4.12 -0.45
C ALA A 194 -6.41 2.88 0.31
N ARG A 195 -6.08 2.75 1.61
CA ARG A 195 -6.58 1.66 2.46
C ARG A 195 -8.10 1.72 2.64
N GLU A 196 -8.65 2.91 2.91
CA GLU A 196 -10.10 3.11 3.06
C GLU A 196 -10.87 2.77 1.78
N GLU A 197 -10.33 3.17 0.62
CA GLU A 197 -10.91 2.84 -0.69
C GLU A 197 -10.84 1.34 -0.97
N LYS A 198 -9.72 0.67 -0.68
CA LYS A 198 -9.60 -0.80 -0.80
C LYS A 198 -10.59 -1.54 0.10
N LEU A 199 -10.77 -1.09 1.34
CA LEU A 199 -11.77 -1.68 2.25
C LEU A 199 -13.19 -1.53 1.68
N THR A 200 -13.48 -0.39 1.06
CA THR A 200 -14.77 -0.13 0.41
C THR A 200 -14.98 -1.05 -0.80
N VAL A 201 -13.96 -1.22 -1.65
CA VAL A 201 -14.00 -2.16 -2.79
C VAL A 201 -14.25 -3.58 -2.30
N ASN A 202 -13.51 -4.03 -1.27
CA ASN A 202 -13.68 -5.37 -0.71
C ASN A 202 -15.08 -5.59 -0.11
N ALA A 203 -15.64 -4.59 0.57
CA ALA A 203 -16.99 -4.65 1.10
C ALA A 203 -18.05 -4.75 -0.02
N ASP A 204 -17.94 -3.93 -1.08
CA ASP A 204 -18.83 -3.97 -2.26
C ASP A 204 -18.74 -5.32 -2.99
N THR A 205 -17.52 -5.83 -3.23
CA THR A 205 -17.29 -7.14 -3.84
C THR A 205 -17.91 -8.26 -3.01
N THR A 206 -17.74 -8.24 -1.69
CA THR A 206 -18.34 -9.24 -0.78
C THR A 206 -19.86 -9.18 -0.82
N ALA A 207 -20.45 -7.98 -0.72
CA ALA A 207 -21.91 -7.80 -0.76
C ALA A 207 -22.51 -8.30 -2.09
N LYS A 208 -21.85 -8.04 -3.23
CA LYS A 208 -22.26 -8.55 -4.54
C LYS A 208 -22.17 -10.07 -4.62
N LEU A 209 -21.09 -10.67 -4.11
CA LEU A 209 -20.94 -12.13 -4.08
C LEU A 209 -22.00 -12.80 -3.19
N ASP A 210 -22.31 -12.20 -2.04
CA ASP A 210 -23.37 -12.68 -1.15
C ASP A 210 -24.74 -12.63 -1.83
N LYS A 211 -25.02 -11.56 -2.59
CA LYS A 211 -26.25 -11.46 -3.39
C LYS A 211 -26.34 -12.58 -4.42
N VAL A 212 -25.29 -12.80 -5.21
CA VAL A 212 -25.24 -13.91 -6.17
C VAL A 212 -25.45 -15.26 -5.49
N GLY A 213 -24.89 -15.44 -4.29
CA GLY A 213 -25.11 -16.63 -3.46
C GLY A 213 -26.58 -16.82 -3.07
N LYS A 214 -27.27 -15.75 -2.65
CA LYS A 214 -28.70 -15.77 -2.29
C LYS A 214 -29.59 -16.08 -3.49
N ASP A 215 -29.39 -15.36 -4.60
CA ASP A 215 -30.17 -15.54 -5.84
C ASP A 215 -30.01 -16.99 -6.36
N SER A 216 -28.79 -17.53 -6.23
CA SER A 216 -28.50 -18.91 -6.59
C SER A 216 -29.16 -19.96 -5.68
N ALA A 217 -29.27 -19.68 -4.38
CA ALA A 217 -30.00 -20.52 -3.43
C ALA A 217 -31.51 -20.51 -3.73
N GLU A 218 -32.07 -19.32 -3.98
CA GLU A 218 -33.49 -19.15 -4.35
C GLU A 218 -33.84 -19.93 -5.62
N ARG A 219 -33.04 -19.79 -6.70
CA ARG A 219 -33.22 -20.57 -7.94
C ARG A 219 -33.21 -22.09 -7.68
N ARG A 220 -32.39 -22.56 -6.75
CA ARG A 220 -32.29 -23.98 -6.39
C ARG A 220 -33.54 -24.44 -5.63
N ASP A 221 -34.02 -23.64 -4.70
CA ASP A 221 -35.20 -23.97 -3.91
C ASP A 221 -36.46 -23.91 -4.76
N GLU A 222 -36.58 -22.96 -5.69
CA GLU A 222 -37.64 -22.93 -6.71
C GLU A 222 -37.62 -24.16 -7.61
N ARG A 223 -36.44 -24.62 -8.05
CA ARG A 223 -36.32 -25.85 -8.84
C ARG A 223 -36.77 -27.07 -8.04
N ARG A 224 -36.34 -27.17 -6.78
CA ARG A 224 -36.76 -28.26 -5.88
C ARG A 224 -38.26 -28.26 -5.62
N SER A 225 -38.85 -27.08 -5.41
CA SER A 225 -40.30 -26.93 -5.23
C SER A 225 -41.03 -27.41 -6.49
N ARG A 226 -40.60 -26.97 -7.67
CA ARG A 226 -41.19 -27.42 -8.94
C ARG A 226 -41.04 -28.93 -9.16
N ASP A 227 -39.88 -29.50 -8.85
CA ASP A 227 -39.65 -30.94 -8.97
C ASP A 227 -40.53 -31.74 -8.00
N ALA A 228 -40.76 -31.22 -6.78
CA ALA A 228 -41.67 -31.82 -5.82
C ALA A 228 -43.12 -31.78 -6.32
N ASP A 229 -43.58 -30.62 -6.81
CA ASP A 229 -44.93 -30.46 -7.39
C ASP A 229 -45.14 -31.38 -8.60
N MET A 230 -44.11 -31.58 -9.43
CA MET A 230 -44.16 -32.48 -10.57
C MET A 230 -44.23 -33.94 -10.15
N ARG A 231 -43.44 -34.36 -9.14
CA ARG A 231 -43.52 -35.72 -8.58
C ARG A 231 -44.90 -36.02 -8.01
N GLU A 232 -45.49 -35.09 -7.26
CA GLU A 232 -46.85 -35.27 -6.73
C GLU A 232 -47.89 -35.46 -7.86
N LYS A 233 -47.76 -34.68 -8.95
CA LYS A 233 -48.61 -34.85 -10.15
C LYS A 233 -48.40 -36.21 -10.81
N ASP A 234 -47.15 -36.65 -10.96
CA ASP A 234 -46.81 -37.93 -11.57
C ASP A 234 -47.31 -39.12 -10.75
N GLU A 235 -47.25 -39.03 -9.42
CA GLU A 235 -47.82 -40.02 -8.51
C GLU A 235 -49.34 -40.11 -8.68
N ARG A 236 -50.03 -38.98 -8.79
CA ARG A 236 -51.47 -38.94 -9.05
C ARG A 236 -51.83 -39.54 -10.39
N ILE A 237 -51.13 -39.16 -11.46
CA ILE A 237 -51.31 -39.73 -12.81
C ILE A 237 -51.10 -41.25 -12.77
N THR A 238 -50.01 -41.70 -12.14
CA THR A 238 -49.69 -43.13 -12.03
C THR A 238 -50.81 -43.89 -11.32
N SER A 239 -51.31 -43.36 -10.20
CA SER A 239 -52.45 -43.94 -9.47
C SER A 239 -53.70 -44.03 -10.35
N ASP A 240 -54.01 -42.97 -11.09
CA ASP A 240 -55.22 -42.92 -11.91
C ASP A 240 -55.12 -43.86 -13.12
N VAL A 241 -53.95 -43.97 -13.74
CA VAL A 241 -53.66 -44.93 -14.82
C VAL A 241 -53.78 -46.36 -14.30
N GLN A 242 -53.20 -46.66 -13.14
CA GLN A 242 -53.31 -47.99 -12.52
C GLN A 242 -54.77 -48.35 -12.21
N LYS A 243 -55.57 -47.42 -11.68
CA LYS A 243 -57.00 -47.62 -11.41
C LYS A 243 -57.79 -47.91 -12.69
N ASP A 244 -57.50 -47.19 -13.77
CA ASP A 244 -58.23 -47.37 -15.03
C ASP A 244 -57.86 -48.70 -15.71
N ILE A 245 -56.57 -49.06 -15.70
CA ILE A 245 -56.09 -50.36 -16.19
C ILE A 245 -56.73 -51.52 -15.43
N ALA A 246 -56.89 -51.39 -14.10
CA ALA A 246 -57.51 -52.43 -13.28
C ALA A 246 -58.97 -52.75 -13.67
N ARG A 247 -59.68 -51.84 -14.36
CA ARG A 247 -61.05 -52.05 -14.84
C ARG A 247 -61.14 -53.10 -15.96
N HIS A 248 -60.04 -53.36 -16.67
CA HIS A 248 -59.95 -54.36 -17.73
C HIS A 248 -59.82 -55.81 -17.21
N GLY A 249 -59.82 -56.00 -15.89
CA GLY A 249 -59.80 -57.31 -15.24
C GLY A 249 -58.47 -58.07 -15.45
N ASP A 250 -58.52 -59.40 -15.43
CA ASP A 250 -57.33 -60.26 -15.50
C ASP A 250 -56.51 -60.07 -16.80
N SER A 251 -57.11 -59.53 -17.85
CA SER A 251 -56.46 -59.30 -19.14
C SER A 251 -55.31 -58.28 -19.08
N ALA A 252 -55.30 -57.39 -18.08
CA ALA A 252 -54.28 -56.33 -17.94
C ALA A 252 -53.39 -56.50 -16.70
N ARG A 253 -53.49 -57.64 -15.99
CA ARG A 253 -52.86 -57.86 -14.67
C ARG A 253 -51.32 -57.87 -14.69
N GLY A 254 -50.70 -58.01 -15.85
CA GLY A 254 -49.24 -57.99 -16.04
C GLY A 254 -48.64 -56.63 -16.41
N VAL A 255 -49.46 -55.57 -16.50
CA VAL A 255 -49.00 -54.24 -16.95
C VAL A 255 -48.44 -53.42 -15.78
N THR A 256 -47.24 -52.87 -15.95
CA THR A 256 -46.60 -51.94 -14.99
C THR A 256 -46.66 -50.51 -15.50
N VAL A 257 -46.86 -49.55 -14.60
CA VAL A 257 -46.98 -48.13 -14.93
C VAL A 257 -45.94 -47.33 -14.16
N SER A 258 -45.20 -46.47 -14.86
CA SER A 258 -44.32 -45.45 -14.26
C SER A 258 -44.58 -44.12 -14.96
N THR A 259 -44.66 -43.03 -14.20
CA THR A 259 -44.80 -41.68 -14.76
C THR A 259 -43.62 -40.82 -14.36
N ASP A 260 -43.08 -40.08 -15.33
CA ASP A 260 -42.02 -39.09 -15.10
C ASP A 260 -42.31 -37.86 -15.98
N ASN A 261 -42.52 -36.72 -15.35
CA ASN A 261 -42.86 -35.44 -15.97
C ASN A 261 -44.06 -35.55 -16.95
N GLY A 262 -45.13 -36.23 -16.51
CA GLY A 262 -46.32 -36.48 -17.31
C GLY A 262 -46.13 -37.47 -18.47
N VAL A 263 -44.96 -38.09 -18.60
CA VAL A 263 -44.72 -39.17 -19.56
C VAL A 263 -44.98 -40.51 -18.88
N VAL A 264 -46.03 -41.20 -19.31
CA VAL A 264 -46.42 -42.51 -18.77
C VAL A 264 -45.73 -43.60 -19.57
N VAL A 265 -44.90 -44.41 -18.92
CA VAL A 265 -44.30 -45.62 -19.48
C VAL A 265 -45.12 -46.83 -19.05
N LEU A 266 -45.73 -47.51 -20.03
CA LEU A 266 -46.48 -48.74 -19.83
C LEU A 266 -45.58 -49.93 -20.20
N GLY A 267 -45.29 -50.80 -19.24
CA GLY A 267 -44.52 -52.03 -19.45
C GLY A 267 -45.32 -53.29 -19.15
N GLY A 268 -44.72 -54.46 -19.37
CA GLY A 268 -45.32 -55.75 -19.00
C GLY A 268 -45.80 -56.58 -20.20
N ALA A 269 -46.73 -57.51 -19.97
CA ALA A 269 -47.23 -58.44 -20.98
C ALA A 269 -48.76 -58.59 -20.95
N VAL A 270 -49.37 -58.75 -22.13
CA VAL A 270 -50.81 -58.99 -22.31
C VAL A 270 -51.08 -60.11 -23.34
N ARG A 271 -52.26 -60.73 -23.29
CA ARG A 271 -52.64 -61.88 -24.14
C ARG A 271 -53.14 -61.53 -25.54
N ASN A 272 -53.47 -60.27 -25.80
CA ASN A 272 -54.04 -59.83 -27.07
C ASN A 272 -53.66 -58.37 -27.36
N ASP A 273 -53.37 -58.10 -28.63
CA ASP A 273 -53.09 -56.77 -29.16
C ASP A 273 -54.21 -55.77 -28.90
N THR A 274 -55.47 -56.22 -28.96
CA THR A 274 -56.63 -55.37 -28.68
C THR A 274 -56.58 -54.79 -27.25
N VAL A 275 -56.21 -55.61 -26.28
CA VAL A 275 -56.06 -55.18 -24.87
C VAL A 275 -54.89 -54.21 -24.74
N ARG A 276 -53.77 -54.47 -25.44
CA ARG A 276 -52.62 -53.56 -25.48
C ARG A 276 -53.01 -52.17 -25.97
N GLN A 277 -53.77 -52.10 -27.07
CA GLN A 277 -54.20 -50.83 -27.67
C GLN A 277 -55.22 -50.11 -26.79
N GLN A 278 -56.16 -50.85 -26.18
CA GLN A 278 -57.15 -50.28 -25.25
C GLN A 278 -56.46 -49.66 -24.03
N VAL A 279 -55.58 -50.40 -23.37
CA VAL A 279 -54.80 -49.92 -22.21
C VAL A 279 -54.00 -48.65 -22.55
N ALA A 280 -53.35 -48.61 -23.71
CA ALA A 280 -52.62 -47.43 -24.14
C ALA A 280 -53.54 -46.23 -24.44
N SER A 281 -54.69 -46.47 -25.09
CA SER A 281 -55.67 -45.42 -25.39
C SER A 281 -56.30 -44.84 -24.13
N ASP A 282 -56.60 -45.69 -23.16
CA ASP A 282 -57.19 -45.29 -21.89
C ASP A 282 -56.20 -44.50 -21.03
N ALA A 283 -54.94 -44.96 -20.94
CA ALA A 283 -53.87 -44.19 -20.28
C ALA A 283 -53.69 -42.80 -20.90
N GLN A 284 -53.81 -42.67 -22.23
CA GLN A 284 -53.68 -41.38 -22.92
C GLN A 284 -54.83 -40.41 -22.60
N ARG A 285 -55.99 -40.90 -22.16
CA ARG A 285 -57.15 -40.06 -21.81
C ARG A 285 -57.07 -39.46 -20.42
N ILE A 286 -56.12 -39.90 -19.60
CA ILE A 286 -55.99 -39.42 -18.22
C ILE A 286 -55.44 -38.00 -18.21
N SER A 287 -56.09 -37.13 -17.45
CA SER A 287 -55.72 -35.73 -17.35
C SER A 287 -54.30 -35.58 -16.79
N GLY A 288 -53.47 -34.80 -17.47
CA GLY A 288 -52.06 -34.59 -17.11
C GLY A 288 -51.09 -35.51 -17.84
N VAL A 289 -51.56 -36.53 -18.56
CA VAL A 289 -50.70 -37.34 -19.43
C VAL A 289 -50.30 -36.52 -20.65
N VAL A 290 -49.00 -36.26 -20.78
CA VAL A 290 -48.41 -35.55 -21.93
C VAL A 290 -48.12 -36.53 -23.06
N ARG A 291 -47.61 -37.71 -22.71
CA ARG A 291 -47.21 -38.74 -23.66
C ARG A 291 -47.28 -40.12 -23.02
N VAL A 292 -47.70 -41.11 -23.81
CA VAL A 292 -47.65 -42.53 -23.42
C VAL A 292 -46.56 -43.22 -24.22
N ASP A 293 -45.63 -43.89 -23.54
CA ASP A 293 -44.63 -44.78 -24.11
C ASP A 293 -45.07 -46.22 -23.83
N ASN A 294 -45.67 -46.87 -24.84
CA ASN A 294 -46.21 -48.22 -24.72
C ASN A 294 -45.14 -49.27 -25.07
N ARG A 295 -44.65 -49.95 -24.03
CA ARG A 295 -43.64 -51.02 -24.09
C ARG A 295 -44.22 -52.38 -23.67
N ILE A 296 -45.54 -52.56 -23.77
CA ILE A 296 -46.22 -53.81 -23.43
C ILE A 296 -45.97 -54.87 -24.52
N ALA A 297 -45.51 -56.05 -24.13
CA ALA A 297 -45.36 -57.22 -25.00
C ALA A 297 -46.69 -57.99 -25.16
N VAL A 298 -46.90 -58.61 -26.32
CA VAL A 298 -48.07 -59.47 -26.59
C VAL A 298 -47.60 -60.92 -26.71
N HIS A 299 -48.24 -61.84 -25.98
CA HIS A 299 -47.94 -63.28 -25.97
C HIS A 299 -49.18 -64.13 -26.23
#